data_AF-A0AAD1UB46-F1
#
_entry.id   AF-A0AAD1UB46-F1
#
_cell.length_a   1.000
_cell.length_b   1.000
_cell.length_c   1.000
_cell.angle_alpha   90.00
_cell.angle_beta   90.00
_cell.angle_gamma   90.00
#
_symmetry.space_group_name_H-M   'P 1'
#
loop_
_entity.id
_entity.type
_entity.pdbx_description
1 polymer ?
#
loop_
_entity_poly.entity_id
_entity_poly.type
_entity_poly.pdbx_seq_one_letter_code
_entity_poly.pdbx_strand_id
1 'polypeptide(L)'
;MEEGDSPEIKTTNNIRDLSSFHHLRKVKLDLDSPRLKKSCFNLGIEPEELLMKDKAEFDNKKLPKDVVDLRYKHFMARLIDTINRVLHERRKIILQERKKEKALTSSPAVTFSHRYESMFDRPRRNGSMEAPKVNADIMMSTQPVLNKIGLPELKVTESIKKVRDRKTKLFMMDNAKGEKRIQDYQKKWKEAQKQKNKILQNQVEKIQKKEQKRLESLKKYEQIEKAHEKKVRQDHREFLQKCKIKEKNRKEKERERYLKLKKQEDEFKAKRGNIMNMQKENEMQEFEKSQKLLSEITDKINTSMQNEQILLESTKKKAKQFNDEAYDKLNHYKKNSDFSDKEKLEKLFKQEMKNLKKIDNLHKSCTNLWDSIKKKHNEKFEQIKNNRLKVGKIKKKKINELIKNQNKSQEAIDEHQKKVQHNIMLKQELRKLREQDIQLTIERNKRLGNIKKEEIIQKNLKSIHAIQNTKIANEIMQKKMVEDNVKELKFKNDLSSLFTKMHKSNSMPSLET
;
A
#
# COMPACT_ATOMS: atom_id res chain seq x y z
N MET A 1 -25.70 49.48 -24.86
CA MET A 1 -24.70 48.47 -24.46
C MET A 1 -25.50 47.32 -23.93
N GLU A 2 -25.63 46.26 -24.73
CA GLU A 2 -26.45 45.10 -24.44
C GLU A 2 -25.84 44.33 -23.26
N GLU A 3 -26.64 44.13 -22.21
CA GLU A 3 -26.35 43.24 -21.09
C GLU A 3 -26.31 41.81 -21.61
N GLY A 4 -25.12 41.38 -22.04
CA GLY A 4 -24.88 40.01 -22.45
C GLY A 4 -25.04 39.07 -21.26
N ASP A 5 -25.95 38.10 -21.40
CA ASP A 5 -26.16 36.97 -20.50
C ASP A 5 -24.82 36.38 -20.05
N SER A 6 -24.47 36.67 -18.79
CA SER A 6 -23.31 36.08 -18.15
C SER A 6 -23.59 34.58 -17.98
N PRO A 7 -22.74 33.67 -18.49
CA PRO A 7 -23.01 32.25 -18.48
C PRO A 7 -23.29 31.76 -17.05
N GLU A 8 -24.40 31.04 -16.90
CA GLU A 8 -24.89 30.46 -15.65
C GLU A 8 -23.73 29.73 -14.92
N ILE A 9 -23.17 30.38 -13.89
CA ILE A 9 -22.01 29.85 -13.17
C ILE A 9 -22.50 28.66 -12.36
N LYS A 10 -22.31 27.44 -12.88
CA LYS A 10 -22.62 26.19 -12.18
C LYS A 10 -21.87 26.13 -10.85
N THR A 11 -22.58 26.36 -9.75
CA THR A 11 -22.07 26.25 -8.38
C THR A 11 -21.81 24.78 -8.07
N THR A 12 -20.55 24.37 -8.12
CA THR A 12 -20.14 23.04 -7.68
C THR A 12 -19.07 23.16 -6.61
N ASN A 13 -19.37 22.68 -5.40
CA ASN A 13 -18.40 22.62 -4.30
C ASN A 13 -17.28 21.58 -4.52
N ASN A 14 -17.21 20.95 -5.69
CA ASN A 14 -16.25 19.90 -6.02
C ASN A 14 -15.05 20.45 -6.78
N ILE A 15 -14.40 21.44 -6.18
CA ILE A 15 -13.24 22.12 -6.74
C ILE A 15 -11.93 21.57 -6.16
N ARG A 16 -10.84 21.80 -6.88
CA ARG A 16 -9.48 21.57 -6.38
C ARG A 16 -9.11 22.64 -5.35
N ASP A 17 -8.02 22.42 -4.65
CA ASP A 17 -7.53 23.35 -3.64
C ASP A 17 -7.23 24.72 -4.28
N LEU A 18 -7.64 25.77 -3.58
CA LEU A 18 -7.42 27.14 -3.97
C LEU A 18 -5.94 27.49 -3.75
N SER A 19 -5.24 27.83 -4.83
CA SER A 19 -3.81 28.19 -4.79
C SER A 19 -3.56 29.70 -4.83
N SER A 20 -4.55 30.51 -5.20
CA SER A 20 -4.38 31.95 -5.41
C SER A 20 -5.65 32.75 -5.11
N PHE A 21 -5.49 34.05 -4.84
CA PHE A 21 -6.61 34.99 -4.68
C PHE A 21 -7.49 35.08 -5.93
N HIS A 22 -6.91 34.92 -7.11
CA HIS A 22 -7.68 34.96 -8.36
C HIS A 22 -8.60 33.74 -8.50
N HIS A 23 -8.17 32.57 -8.02
CA HIS A 23 -9.03 31.39 -7.97
C HIS A 23 -10.18 31.56 -6.98
N LEU A 24 -9.92 32.14 -5.79
CA LEU A 24 -10.97 32.39 -4.80
C LEU A 24 -12.10 33.26 -5.37
N ARG A 25 -11.79 34.33 -6.11
CA ARG A 25 -12.81 35.21 -6.71
C ARG A 25 -13.72 34.53 -7.75
N LYS A 26 -13.22 33.48 -8.41
CA LYS A 26 -13.99 32.74 -9.43
C LYS A 26 -14.89 31.67 -8.83
N VAL A 27 -14.71 31.34 -7.56
CA VAL A 27 -15.39 30.25 -6.89
C VAL A 27 -16.58 30.79 -6.11
N LYS A 28 -17.78 30.32 -6.47
CA LYS A 28 -18.98 30.46 -5.65
C LYS A 28 -19.22 29.15 -4.91
N LEU A 29 -19.05 29.17 -3.59
CA LEU A 29 -19.34 28.03 -2.72
C LEU A 29 -20.83 28.00 -2.40
N ASP A 30 -21.45 26.84 -2.56
CA ASP A 30 -22.80 26.56 -2.11
C ASP A 30 -22.75 26.23 -0.61
N LEU A 31 -23.01 27.23 0.24
CA LEU A 31 -23.00 27.10 1.69
C LEU A 31 -24.14 26.23 2.23
N ASP A 32 -25.19 25.99 1.42
CA ASP A 32 -26.33 25.17 1.79
C ASP A 32 -26.13 23.68 1.58
N SER A 33 -25.07 23.30 0.88
CA SER A 33 -24.68 21.92 0.66
C SER A 33 -24.58 21.14 1.99
N PRO A 34 -25.38 20.08 2.21
CA PRO A 34 -25.38 19.32 3.47
C PRO A 34 -23.99 18.76 3.83
N ARG A 35 -23.23 18.34 2.80
CA ARG A 35 -21.86 17.86 2.95
C ARG A 35 -20.89 18.96 3.38
N LEU A 36 -21.09 20.18 2.88
CA LEU A 36 -20.24 21.32 3.28
C LEU A 36 -20.57 21.74 4.71
N LYS A 37 -21.86 21.90 5.06
CA LYS A 37 -22.32 22.16 6.45
C LYS A 37 -21.74 21.15 7.43
N LYS A 38 -21.78 19.86 7.10
CA LYS A 38 -21.19 18.80 7.91
C LYS A 38 -19.65 18.90 8.03
N SER A 39 -18.97 19.38 6.98
CA SER A 39 -17.52 19.59 7.00
C SER A 39 -17.13 20.76 7.90
N CYS A 40 -17.89 21.86 7.82
CA CYS A 40 -17.76 23.02 8.70
C CYS A 40 -17.99 22.63 10.16
N PHE A 41 -19.07 21.89 10.44
CA PHE A 41 -19.38 21.36 11.77
C PHE A 41 -18.26 20.49 12.34
N ASN A 42 -17.73 19.55 11.55
CA ASN A 42 -16.64 18.67 11.99
C ASN A 42 -15.34 19.44 12.33
N LEU A 43 -15.13 20.61 11.71
CA LEU A 43 -13.96 21.45 11.94
C LEU A 43 -14.19 22.55 13.00
N GLY A 44 -15.42 22.72 13.49
CA GLY A 44 -15.79 23.84 14.36
C GLY A 44 -15.69 25.20 13.67
N ILE A 45 -15.95 25.26 12.37
CA ILE A 45 -15.94 26.50 11.57
C ILE A 45 -17.39 26.88 11.25
N GLU A 46 -17.76 28.13 11.47
CA GLU A 46 -19.09 28.62 11.06
C GLU A 46 -19.15 28.83 9.54
N PRO A 47 -20.26 28.50 8.86
CA PRO A 47 -20.38 28.69 7.40
C PRO A 47 -20.15 30.14 6.94
N GLU A 48 -20.49 31.11 7.79
CA GLU A 48 -20.32 32.54 7.57
C GLU A 48 -18.84 32.95 7.47
N GLU A 49 -17.93 32.21 8.12
CA GLU A 49 -16.48 32.45 8.00
C GLU A 49 -15.95 32.16 6.59
N LEU A 50 -16.71 31.43 5.76
CA LEU A 50 -16.35 31.14 4.37
C LEU A 50 -16.78 32.24 3.40
N LEU A 51 -17.54 33.23 3.86
CA LEU A 51 -17.97 34.36 3.04
C LEU A 51 -16.79 35.29 2.75
N MET A 52 -16.69 35.71 1.49
CA MET A 52 -15.75 36.75 1.10
C MET A 52 -16.25 38.10 1.63
N LYS A 53 -15.39 38.80 2.37
CA LYS A 53 -15.61 40.17 2.79
C LYS A 53 -15.03 41.14 1.78
N ASP A 54 -15.73 42.25 1.57
CA ASP A 54 -15.23 43.29 0.68
C ASP A 54 -14.08 44.05 1.31
N LYS A 55 -13.16 44.55 0.48
CA LYS A 55 -12.00 45.32 0.96
C LYS A 55 -12.44 46.56 1.75
N ALA A 56 -13.60 47.14 1.41
CA ALA A 56 -14.18 48.28 2.11
C ALA A 56 -14.47 48.00 3.59
N GLU A 57 -14.78 46.76 3.97
CA GLU A 57 -15.03 46.38 5.36
C GLU A 57 -13.77 46.47 6.25
N PHE A 58 -12.58 46.49 5.63
CA PHE A 58 -11.30 46.61 6.33
C PHE A 58 -10.86 48.08 6.50
N ASP A 59 -11.55 49.02 5.87
CA ASP A 59 -11.27 50.46 5.94
C ASP A 59 -11.93 51.12 7.16
N ASN A 60 -11.77 50.48 8.32
CA ASN A 60 -12.27 51.02 9.57
C ASN A 60 -11.20 51.94 10.17
N LYS A 61 -11.51 53.24 10.26
CA LYS A 61 -10.78 54.29 11.01
C LYS A 61 -9.67 55.07 10.26
N LYS A 62 -9.84 55.39 8.98
CA LYS A 62 -8.86 56.20 8.20
C LYS A 62 -7.44 55.65 8.28
N LEU A 63 -7.31 54.32 8.29
CA LEU A 63 -6.00 53.67 8.33
C LEU A 63 -5.26 53.94 7.01
N PRO A 64 -3.92 54.00 7.03
CA PRO A 64 -3.14 54.09 5.81
C PRO A 64 -3.50 52.94 4.85
N LYS A 65 -3.61 53.24 3.55
CA LYS A 65 -4.02 52.28 2.52
C LYS A 65 -3.18 51.00 2.55
N ASP A 66 -1.89 51.11 2.82
CA ASP A 66 -0.98 49.95 2.91
C ASP A 66 -1.33 49.00 4.06
N VAL A 67 -1.81 49.53 5.18
CA VAL A 67 -2.25 48.73 6.33
C VAL A 67 -3.56 48.01 6.02
N VAL A 68 -4.49 48.69 5.33
CA VAL A 68 -5.75 48.09 4.86
C VAL A 68 -5.46 46.98 3.86
N ASP A 69 -4.55 47.20 2.91
CA ASP A 69 -4.11 46.22 1.92
C ASP A 69 -3.46 44.99 2.57
N LEU A 70 -2.61 45.21 3.57
CA LEU A 70 -1.97 44.13 4.32
C LEU A 70 -3.00 43.30 5.08
N ARG A 71 -3.95 43.94 5.77
CA ARG A 71 -5.04 43.26 6.49
C ARG A 71 -5.93 42.45 5.55
N TYR A 72 -6.31 43.03 4.42
CA TYR A 72 -7.12 42.35 3.42
C TYR A 72 -6.39 41.15 2.80
N LYS A 73 -5.09 41.30 2.46
CA LYS A 73 -4.26 40.18 1.97
C LYS A 73 -4.13 39.07 3.01
N HIS A 74 -3.93 39.43 4.28
CA HIS A 74 -3.84 38.46 5.36
C HIS A 74 -5.17 37.72 5.57
N PHE A 75 -6.29 38.44 5.57
CA PHE A 75 -7.63 37.85 5.62
C PHE A 75 -7.85 36.89 4.46
N MET A 76 -7.54 37.29 3.22
CA MET A 76 -7.72 36.46 2.04
C MET A 76 -6.85 35.20 2.07
N ALA A 77 -5.61 35.28 2.57
CA ALA A 77 -4.76 34.11 2.74
C ALA A 77 -5.36 33.13 3.77
N ARG A 78 -5.82 33.66 4.91
CA ARG A 78 -6.47 32.86 5.95
C ARG A 78 -7.78 32.22 5.46
N LEU A 79 -8.56 32.95 4.66
CA LEU A 79 -9.80 32.47 4.07
C LEU A 79 -9.54 31.32 3.10
N ILE A 80 -8.52 31.44 2.23
CA ILE A 80 -8.09 30.35 1.34
C ILE A 80 -7.74 29.09 2.14
N ASP A 81 -6.94 29.23 3.19
CA ASP A 81 -6.54 28.10 4.03
C ASP A 81 -7.75 27.44 4.71
N THR A 82 -8.68 28.26 5.19
CA THR A 82 -9.92 27.81 5.86
C THR A 82 -10.80 27.05 4.87
N ILE A 83 -11.05 27.61 3.68
CA ILE A 83 -11.82 26.96 2.61
C ILE A 83 -11.14 25.64 2.19
N ASN A 84 -9.83 25.60 2.02
CA ASN A 84 -9.11 24.39 1.65
C ASN A 84 -9.23 23.28 2.71
N ARG A 85 -9.19 23.62 4.00
CA ARG A 85 -9.43 22.67 5.09
C ARG A 85 -10.86 22.10 5.03
N VAL A 86 -11.86 22.95 4.85
CA VAL A 86 -13.27 22.55 4.73
C VAL A 86 -13.47 21.66 3.49
N LEU A 87 -12.92 22.02 2.33
CA LEU A 87 -12.99 21.21 1.11
C LEU A 87 -12.30 19.85 1.28
N HIS A 88 -11.19 19.79 2.03
CA HIS A 88 -10.50 18.55 2.32
C HIS A 88 -11.34 17.62 3.22
N GLU A 89 -11.96 18.14 4.28
CA GLU A 89 -12.90 17.37 5.10
C GLU A 89 -14.13 16.93 4.31
N ARG A 90 -14.67 17.78 3.44
CA ARG A 90 -15.76 17.41 2.55
C ARG A 90 -15.42 16.21 1.66
N ARG A 91 -14.21 16.18 1.10
CA ARG A 91 -13.72 15.04 0.31
C ARG A 91 -13.58 13.77 1.17
N LYS A 92 -13.16 13.89 2.42
CA LYS A 92 -13.15 12.75 3.36
C LYS A 92 -14.56 12.21 3.61
N ILE A 93 -15.54 13.08 3.84
CA ILE A 93 -16.95 12.68 4.03
C ILE A 93 -17.46 11.95 2.78
N ILE A 94 -17.23 12.49 1.58
CA ILE A 94 -17.63 11.84 0.32
C ILE A 94 -16.97 10.45 0.17
N LEU A 95 -15.69 10.32 0.51
CA LEU A 95 -14.99 9.03 0.46
C LEU A 95 -15.54 8.04 1.49
N GLN A 96 -15.91 8.50 2.68
CA GLN A 96 -16.53 7.65 3.71
C GLN A 96 -17.93 7.20 3.31
N GLU A 97 -18.76 8.09 2.76
CA GLU A 97 -20.09 7.76 2.23
C GLU A 97 -19.99 6.71 1.12
N ARG A 98 -19.09 6.91 0.14
CA ARG A 98 -18.83 5.92 -0.92
C ARG A 98 -18.36 4.57 -0.37
N LYS A 99 -17.56 4.55 0.70
CA LYS A 99 -17.13 3.30 1.35
C LYS A 99 -18.31 2.61 2.04
N LYS A 100 -19.20 3.37 2.70
CA LYS A 100 -20.41 2.83 3.32
C LYS A 100 -21.38 2.30 2.27
N GLU A 101 -21.65 3.04 1.21
CA GLU A 101 -22.45 2.58 0.06
C GLU A 101 -21.90 1.28 -0.53
N LYS A 102 -20.57 1.22 -0.74
CA LYS A 102 -19.91 -0.01 -1.20
C LYS A 102 -20.05 -1.15 -0.20
N ALA A 103 -19.96 -0.90 1.10
CA ALA A 103 -20.14 -1.92 2.13
C ALA A 103 -21.58 -2.44 2.21
N LEU A 104 -22.57 -1.55 2.04
CA LEU A 104 -24.00 -1.89 1.98
C LEU A 104 -24.34 -2.69 0.71
N THR A 105 -23.81 -2.28 -0.44
CA THR A 105 -23.98 -2.98 -1.73
C THR A 105 -23.14 -4.25 -1.85
N SER A 106 -22.02 -4.36 -1.14
CA SER A 106 -21.18 -5.58 -1.04
C SER A 106 -21.57 -6.49 0.12
N SER A 107 -22.61 -6.15 0.88
CA SER A 107 -23.17 -7.07 1.86
C SER A 107 -23.79 -8.24 1.09
N PRO A 108 -23.34 -9.49 1.33
CA PRO A 108 -23.81 -10.67 0.58
C PRO A 108 -25.29 -11.03 0.84
N ALA A 109 -26.01 -10.21 1.60
CA ALA A 109 -27.42 -10.44 1.94
C ALA A 109 -28.41 -10.13 0.80
N VAL A 110 -28.01 -9.39 -0.26
CA VAL A 110 -28.92 -9.03 -1.37
C VAL A 110 -28.59 -9.75 -2.69
N THR A 111 -27.52 -10.55 -2.75
CA THR A 111 -27.29 -11.47 -3.87
C THR A 111 -28.01 -12.81 -3.74
N PHE A 112 -28.91 -12.96 -2.76
CA PHE A 112 -29.79 -14.13 -2.67
C PHE A 112 -30.97 -14.07 -3.64
N SER A 113 -31.33 -12.91 -4.19
CA SER A 113 -32.58 -12.76 -4.98
C SER A 113 -32.42 -12.74 -6.51
N HIS A 114 -31.21 -12.75 -7.07
CA HIS A 114 -31.03 -12.71 -8.54
C HIS A 114 -30.10 -13.79 -9.10
N ARG A 115 -29.91 -14.87 -8.35
CA ARG A 115 -29.21 -16.08 -8.82
C ARG A 115 -30.06 -17.35 -8.76
N TYR A 116 -31.39 -17.21 -8.75
CA TYR A 116 -32.33 -18.32 -8.92
C TYR A 116 -33.34 -18.11 -10.06
N GLU A 117 -33.18 -17.07 -10.89
CA GLU A 117 -34.16 -16.72 -11.94
C GLU A 117 -33.66 -17.00 -13.36
N SER A 118 -32.74 -17.98 -13.52
CA SER A 118 -32.36 -18.50 -14.85
C SER A 118 -32.24 -20.02 -14.91
N MET A 119 -32.86 -20.76 -13.98
CA MET A 119 -32.93 -22.22 -14.03
C MET A 119 -34.34 -22.81 -13.94
N PHE A 120 -35.38 -21.96 -13.85
CA PHE A 120 -36.77 -22.39 -13.93
C PHE A 120 -37.43 -21.75 -15.14
N ASP A 121 -37.21 -22.36 -16.31
CA ASP A 121 -38.26 -22.52 -17.33
C ASP A 121 -37.78 -23.48 -18.42
N ARG A 122 -37.83 -24.77 -18.10
CA ARG A 122 -38.30 -25.79 -19.05
C ARG A 122 -39.13 -26.81 -18.25
N PRO A 123 -40.44 -26.92 -18.50
CA PRO A 123 -41.23 -27.99 -17.93
C PRO A 123 -40.71 -29.32 -18.48
N ARG A 124 -40.03 -30.10 -17.63
CA ARG A 124 -39.87 -31.54 -17.84
C ARG A 124 -41.27 -32.13 -17.80
N ARG A 125 -41.76 -32.47 -18.98
CA ARG A 125 -42.91 -33.33 -19.22
C ARG A 125 -42.70 -34.62 -18.42
N ASN A 126 -43.44 -34.75 -17.32
CA ASN A 126 -43.60 -36.00 -16.57
C ASN A 126 -44.34 -36.98 -17.48
N GLY A 127 -43.59 -37.79 -18.23
CA GLY A 127 -44.08 -39.05 -18.78
C GLY A 127 -43.87 -40.13 -17.72
N SER A 128 -44.81 -40.26 -16.80
CA SER A 128 -44.96 -41.44 -15.95
C SER A 128 -45.32 -42.62 -16.86
N MET A 129 -44.33 -43.42 -17.25
CA MET A 129 -44.61 -44.81 -17.62
C MET A 129 -44.76 -45.60 -16.32
N GLU A 130 -46.02 -45.69 -15.90
CA GLU A 130 -46.49 -46.66 -14.94
C GLU A 130 -46.05 -48.07 -15.36
N ALA A 131 -45.53 -48.80 -14.37
CA ALA A 131 -45.40 -50.24 -14.45
C ALA A 131 -46.80 -50.87 -14.60
N PRO A 132 -46.99 -51.89 -15.45
CA PRO A 132 -48.18 -52.72 -15.35
C PRO A 132 -48.07 -53.57 -14.08
N LYS A 133 -48.71 -53.09 -13.00
CA LYS A 133 -49.28 -53.96 -11.98
C LYS A 133 -50.41 -54.73 -12.65
N VAL A 134 -50.18 -55.99 -13.02
CA VAL A 134 -51.29 -56.91 -13.32
C VAL A 134 -51.78 -57.42 -11.98
N ASN A 135 -53.00 -56.99 -11.65
CA ASN A 135 -53.75 -57.37 -10.48
C ASN A 135 -53.85 -58.90 -10.37
N ALA A 136 -53.40 -59.40 -9.22
CA ALA A 136 -54.00 -60.56 -8.61
C ALA A 136 -55.38 -60.18 -8.08
N ASP A 137 -56.20 -61.20 -7.90
CA ASP A 137 -57.54 -61.24 -7.31
C ASP A 137 -58.70 -60.85 -8.23
N ILE A 138 -59.56 -61.82 -8.55
CA ILE A 138 -60.94 -61.90 -8.06
C ILE A 138 -61.71 -63.06 -8.76
N MET A 139 -62.46 -63.81 -7.94
CA MET A 139 -63.49 -64.83 -8.22
C MET A 139 -63.00 -66.30 -8.27
N MET A 140 -63.20 -67.09 -7.20
CA MET A 140 -64.45 -67.69 -6.70
C MET A 140 -65.02 -68.79 -7.60
N SER A 141 -65.34 -69.95 -6.97
CA SER A 141 -66.42 -70.87 -7.37
C SER A 141 -66.11 -71.74 -8.61
N THR A 142 -66.24 -73.06 -8.68
CA THR A 142 -67.11 -74.06 -8.03
C THR A 142 -66.49 -75.46 -8.17
N GLN A 143 -66.90 -76.32 -7.23
CA GLN A 143 -66.84 -77.78 -7.12
C GLN A 143 -67.32 -78.62 -8.34
N PRO A 144 -67.20 -79.97 -8.30
CA PRO A 144 -67.31 -80.87 -9.45
C PRO A 144 -68.75 -81.33 -9.70
N VAL A 145 -69.11 -81.59 -10.97
CA VAL A 145 -70.42 -82.13 -11.36
C VAL A 145 -70.27 -83.60 -11.78
N LEU A 146 -70.66 -84.47 -10.85
CA LEU A 146 -71.26 -85.78 -11.10
C LEU A 146 -72.43 -85.64 -12.08
N ASN A 147 -72.49 -86.49 -13.10
CA ASN A 147 -73.77 -86.87 -13.71
C ASN A 147 -73.85 -88.40 -13.84
N LYS A 148 -74.72 -88.95 -12.99
CA LYS A 148 -75.44 -90.23 -13.13
C LYS A 148 -76.56 -90.06 -14.18
N ILE A 149 -77.14 -91.20 -14.57
CA ILE A 149 -78.36 -91.49 -15.36
C ILE A 149 -77.93 -92.34 -16.58
N GLY A 150 -78.40 -93.56 -16.83
CA GLY A 150 -79.44 -94.39 -16.24
C GLY A 150 -79.58 -95.64 -17.14
N LEU A 151 -79.88 -96.78 -16.53
CA LEU A 151 -80.21 -98.05 -17.22
C LEU A 151 -81.45 -97.91 -18.13
N PRO A 152 -81.62 -98.82 -19.10
CA PRO A 152 -82.64 -99.85 -18.89
C PRO A 152 -82.21 -101.27 -19.28
N GLU A 153 -82.62 -102.24 -18.47
CA GLU A 153 -82.60 -103.68 -18.78
C GLU A 153 -83.76 -104.05 -19.71
N LEU A 154 -83.55 -104.99 -20.64
CA LEU A 154 -84.10 -106.36 -20.57
C LEU A 154 -83.91 -107.13 -21.90
N LYS A 155 -83.24 -108.29 -21.77
CA LYS A 155 -83.43 -109.60 -22.42
C LYS A 155 -83.42 -109.70 -23.96
N VAL A 156 -82.56 -110.56 -24.50
CA VAL A 156 -82.85 -111.95 -24.91
C VAL A 156 -81.56 -112.60 -25.44
N THR A 157 -81.53 -113.92 -25.34
CA THR A 157 -80.44 -114.91 -25.32
C THR A 157 -79.84 -115.29 -26.67
N GLU A 158 -78.69 -116.00 -26.60
CA GLU A 158 -78.02 -116.82 -27.64
C GLU A 158 -77.14 -116.14 -28.71
N SER A 159 -75.89 -115.78 -28.36
CA SER A 159 -74.78 -115.55 -29.33
C SER A 159 -73.34 -115.53 -28.75
N ILE A 160 -73.13 -115.98 -27.50
CA ILE A 160 -71.94 -115.67 -26.67
C ILE A 160 -70.63 -116.37 -27.10
N LYS A 161 -70.63 -117.34 -28.03
CA LYS A 161 -69.40 -118.06 -28.43
C LYS A 161 -68.60 -117.43 -29.58
N LYS A 162 -69.15 -116.50 -30.39
CA LYS A 162 -68.42 -115.85 -31.52
C LYS A 162 -67.85 -114.45 -31.20
N VAL A 163 -68.17 -113.88 -30.04
CA VAL A 163 -67.71 -112.53 -29.62
C VAL A 163 -66.35 -112.57 -28.88
N ARG A 164 -65.99 -113.71 -28.27
CA ARG A 164 -64.74 -113.86 -27.50
C ARG A 164 -63.50 -113.71 -28.37
N ASP A 165 -63.49 -114.30 -29.57
CA ASP A 165 -62.33 -114.27 -30.48
C ASP A 165 -62.16 -112.95 -31.24
N ARG A 166 -63.24 -112.17 -31.41
CA ARG A 166 -63.16 -110.79 -31.93
C ARG A 166 -62.65 -109.80 -30.88
N LYS A 167 -62.95 -110.03 -29.60
CA LYS A 167 -62.52 -109.17 -28.48
C LYS A 167 -61.01 -109.29 -28.23
N THR A 168 -60.43 -110.47 -28.33
CA THR A 168 -58.96 -110.69 -28.22
C THR A 168 -58.20 -110.07 -29.40
N LYS A 169 -58.74 -110.13 -30.62
CA LYS A 169 -58.16 -109.46 -31.80
C LYS A 169 -58.24 -107.93 -31.71
N LEU A 170 -59.34 -107.37 -31.19
CA LEU A 170 -59.47 -105.94 -30.92
C LEU A 170 -58.45 -105.48 -29.85
N PHE A 171 -58.29 -106.25 -28.79
CA PHE A 171 -57.37 -105.94 -27.69
C PHE A 171 -55.90 -105.93 -28.14
N MET A 172 -55.50 -106.87 -29.02
CA MET A 172 -54.15 -106.86 -29.59
C MET A 172 -53.91 -105.72 -30.58
N MET A 173 -54.91 -105.33 -31.38
CA MET A 173 -54.82 -104.13 -32.23
C MET A 173 -54.78 -102.83 -31.42
N ASP A 174 -55.49 -102.75 -30.30
CA ASP A 174 -55.49 -101.58 -29.42
C ASP A 174 -54.21 -101.45 -28.61
N ASN A 175 -53.59 -102.58 -28.20
CA ASN A 175 -52.25 -102.56 -27.60
C ASN A 175 -51.17 -102.14 -28.61
N ALA A 176 -51.21 -102.63 -29.85
CA ALA A 176 -50.27 -102.21 -30.90
C ALA A 176 -50.44 -100.72 -31.28
N LYS A 177 -51.67 -100.19 -31.25
CA LYS A 177 -51.94 -98.75 -31.41
C LYS A 177 -51.48 -97.95 -30.19
N GLY A 178 -51.61 -98.50 -28.98
CA GLY A 178 -51.12 -97.92 -27.74
C GLY A 178 -49.59 -97.79 -27.72
N GLU A 179 -48.87 -98.83 -28.13
CA GLU A 179 -47.40 -98.82 -28.24
C GLU A 179 -46.91 -97.80 -29.26
N LYS A 180 -47.55 -97.71 -30.44
CA LYS A 180 -47.23 -96.65 -31.43
C LYS A 180 -47.45 -95.25 -30.86
N ARG A 181 -48.54 -95.02 -30.12
CA ARG A 181 -48.78 -93.73 -29.45
C ARG A 181 -47.71 -93.42 -28.40
N ILE A 182 -47.30 -94.40 -27.60
CA ILE A 182 -46.24 -94.25 -26.60
C ILE A 182 -44.90 -93.90 -27.28
N GLN A 183 -44.56 -94.57 -28.38
CA GLN A 183 -43.35 -94.24 -29.17
C GLN A 183 -43.42 -92.83 -29.76
N ASP A 184 -44.58 -92.40 -30.28
CA ASP A 184 -44.79 -91.05 -30.78
C ASP A 184 -44.68 -90.00 -29.66
N TYR A 185 -45.22 -90.27 -28.47
CA TYR A 185 -45.06 -89.40 -27.30
C TYR A 185 -43.60 -89.32 -26.84
N GLN A 186 -42.89 -90.44 -26.81
CA GLN A 186 -41.45 -90.45 -26.48
C GLN A 186 -40.63 -89.68 -27.51
N LYS A 187 -40.96 -89.77 -28.80
CA LYS A 187 -40.31 -89.00 -29.87
C LYS A 187 -40.59 -87.50 -29.72
N LYS A 188 -41.85 -87.11 -29.53
CA LYS A 188 -42.25 -85.72 -29.27
C LYS A 188 -41.61 -85.16 -28.01
N TRP A 189 -41.49 -85.95 -26.94
CA TRP A 189 -40.83 -85.56 -25.71
C TRP A 189 -39.33 -85.33 -25.94
N LYS A 190 -38.64 -86.24 -26.65
CA LYS A 190 -37.22 -86.06 -27.03
C LYS A 190 -37.02 -84.82 -27.92
N GLU A 191 -37.92 -84.54 -28.85
CA GLU A 191 -37.89 -83.34 -29.69
C GLU A 191 -38.12 -82.06 -28.88
N ALA A 192 -39.09 -82.05 -27.97
CA ALA A 192 -39.32 -80.95 -27.04
C ALA A 192 -38.12 -80.71 -26.11
N GLN A 193 -37.47 -81.78 -25.64
CA GLN A 193 -36.24 -81.71 -24.83
C GLN A 193 -35.09 -81.08 -25.63
N LYS A 194 -34.92 -81.48 -26.90
CA LYS A 194 -33.94 -80.88 -27.81
C LYS A 194 -34.22 -79.40 -28.06
N GLN A 195 -35.48 -79.02 -28.28
CA GLN A 195 -35.86 -77.61 -28.45
C GLN A 195 -35.61 -76.79 -27.17
N LYS A 196 -35.97 -77.31 -25.99
CA LYS A 196 -35.69 -76.68 -24.69
C LYS A 196 -34.19 -76.46 -24.49
N ASN A 197 -33.37 -77.47 -24.77
CA ASN A 197 -31.90 -77.36 -24.67
C ASN A 197 -31.34 -76.34 -25.65
N LYS A 198 -31.87 -76.27 -26.88
CA LYS A 198 -31.47 -75.25 -27.88
C LYS A 198 -31.82 -73.83 -27.42
N ILE A 199 -33.00 -73.64 -26.82
CA ILE A 199 -33.40 -72.34 -26.25
C ILE A 199 -32.48 -71.97 -25.08
N LEU A 200 -32.19 -72.91 -24.19
CA LEU A 200 -31.30 -72.68 -23.05
C LEU A 200 -29.88 -72.33 -23.51
N GLN A 201 -29.33 -73.05 -24.50
CA GLN A 201 -28.02 -72.75 -25.08
C GLN A 201 -27.97 -71.35 -25.69
N ASN A 202 -29.00 -70.96 -26.44
CA ASN A 202 -29.12 -69.60 -26.98
C ASN A 202 -29.21 -68.52 -25.87
N GLN A 203 -29.85 -68.83 -24.74
CA GLN A 203 -29.91 -67.91 -23.60
C GLN A 203 -28.55 -67.78 -22.91
N VAL A 204 -27.83 -68.89 -22.70
CA VAL A 204 -26.48 -68.88 -22.13
C VAL A 204 -25.52 -68.10 -23.03
N GLU A 205 -25.54 -68.32 -24.35
CA GLU A 205 -24.70 -67.55 -25.29
C GLU A 205 -25.02 -66.05 -25.26
N LYS A 206 -26.30 -65.67 -25.15
CA LYS A 206 -26.70 -64.26 -25.00
C LYS A 206 -26.18 -63.66 -23.69
N ILE A 207 -26.20 -64.41 -22.60
CA ILE A 207 -25.66 -63.97 -21.29
C ILE A 207 -24.15 -63.80 -21.39
N GLN A 208 -23.43 -64.81 -21.92
CA GLN A 208 -21.98 -64.75 -22.11
C GLN A 208 -21.56 -63.56 -22.99
N LYS A 209 -22.26 -63.31 -24.11
CA LYS A 209 -22.01 -62.13 -24.96
C LYS A 209 -22.25 -60.81 -24.21
N LYS A 210 -23.27 -60.72 -23.35
CA LYS A 210 -23.51 -59.54 -22.52
C LYS A 210 -22.42 -59.35 -21.46
N GLU A 211 -21.97 -60.43 -20.84
CA GLU A 211 -20.87 -60.41 -19.86
C GLU A 211 -19.54 -60.00 -20.50
N GLN A 212 -19.21 -60.53 -21.68
CA GLN A 212 -18.02 -60.11 -22.44
C GLN A 212 -18.05 -58.60 -22.74
N LYS A 213 -19.18 -58.08 -23.23
CA LYS A 213 -19.35 -56.62 -23.48
C LYS A 213 -19.22 -55.79 -22.19
N ARG A 214 -19.73 -56.28 -21.06
CA ARG A 214 -19.56 -55.62 -19.76
C ARG A 214 -18.09 -55.61 -19.34
N LEU A 215 -17.38 -56.73 -19.50
CA LEU A 215 -15.97 -56.84 -19.16
C LEU A 215 -15.10 -55.92 -20.04
N GLU A 216 -15.37 -55.85 -21.34
CA GLU A 216 -14.69 -54.90 -22.23
C GLU A 216 -14.96 -53.44 -21.86
N SER A 217 -16.19 -53.11 -21.48
CA SER A 217 -16.54 -51.77 -21.03
C SER A 217 -15.80 -51.40 -19.74
N LEU A 218 -15.72 -52.33 -18.78
CA LEU A 218 -14.95 -52.15 -17.54
C LEU A 218 -13.47 -51.94 -17.83
N LYS A 219 -12.87 -52.71 -18.74
CA LYS A 219 -11.47 -52.52 -19.15
C LYS A 219 -11.24 -51.13 -19.79
N LYS A 220 -12.19 -50.63 -20.58
CA LYS A 220 -12.11 -49.27 -21.15
C LYS A 220 -12.20 -48.20 -20.05
N TYR A 221 -13.10 -48.35 -19.08
CA TYR A 221 -13.18 -47.43 -17.94
C TYR A 221 -11.90 -47.42 -17.12
N GLU A 222 -11.32 -48.59 -16.84
CA GLU A 222 -10.06 -48.71 -16.12
C GLU A 222 -8.89 -48.02 -16.87
N GLN A 223 -8.85 -48.13 -18.20
CA GLN A 223 -7.86 -47.43 -19.03
C GLN A 223 -8.04 -45.91 -18.98
N ILE A 224 -9.28 -45.43 -19.04
CA ILE A 224 -9.60 -43.99 -18.93
C ILE A 224 -9.20 -43.45 -17.56
N GLU A 225 -9.50 -44.20 -16.49
CA GLU A 225 -9.15 -43.82 -15.12
C GLU A 225 -7.63 -43.76 -14.93
N LYS A 226 -6.88 -44.77 -15.41
CA LYS A 226 -5.40 -44.75 -15.41
C LYS A 226 -4.83 -43.58 -16.22
N ALA A 227 -5.44 -43.23 -17.35
CA ALA A 227 -5.02 -42.07 -18.15
C ALA A 227 -5.28 -40.74 -17.42
N HIS A 228 -6.45 -40.61 -16.79
CA HIS A 228 -6.81 -39.45 -15.97
C HIS A 228 -5.87 -39.31 -14.77
N GLU A 229 -5.57 -40.40 -14.07
CA GLU A 229 -4.64 -40.39 -12.94
C GLU A 229 -3.22 -39.97 -13.37
N LYS A 230 -2.72 -40.47 -14.50
CA LYS A 230 -1.44 -40.03 -15.08
C LYS A 230 -1.44 -38.53 -15.38
N LYS A 231 -2.52 -38.01 -15.95
CA LYS A 231 -2.67 -36.57 -16.24
C LYS A 231 -2.67 -35.74 -14.96
N VAL A 232 -3.44 -36.13 -13.95
CA VAL A 232 -3.46 -35.43 -12.64
C VAL A 232 -2.08 -35.44 -11.98
N ARG A 233 -1.34 -36.56 -12.05
CA ARG A 233 0.04 -36.63 -11.54
C ARG A 233 0.98 -35.71 -12.31
N GLN A 234 0.82 -35.60 -13.63
CA GLN A 234 1.60 -34.67 -14.45
C GLN A 234 1.29 -33.21 -14.10
N ASP A 235 0.02 -32.83 -14.07
CA ASP A 235 -0.43 -31.48 -13.72
C ASP A 235 0.07 -31.08 -12.32
N HIS A 236 0.07 -32.03 -11.37
CA HIS A 236 0.61 -31.81 -10.03
C HIS A 236 2.12 -31.56 -10.05
N ARG A 237 2.90 -32.31 -10.85
CA ARG A 237 4.35 -32.07 -10.99
C ARG A 237 4.64 -30.70 -11.61
N GLU A 238 3.91 -30.32 -12.66
CA GLU A 238 4.04 -29.01 -13.30
C GLU A 238 3.68 -27.87 -12.33
N PHE A 239 2.64 -28.06 -11.52
CA PHE A 239 2.27 -27.12 -10.47
C PHE A 239 3.39 -26.94 -9.45
N LEU A 240 3.98 -28.04 -8.94
CA LEU A 240 5.11 -27.99 -8.02
C LEU A 240 6.33 -27.30 -8.62
N GLN A 241 6.64 -27.55 -9.89
CA GLN A 241 7.72 -26.86 -10.61
C GLN A 241 7.44 -25.35 -10.72
N LYS A 242 6.22 -24.95 -11.08
CA LYS A 242 5.80 -23.54 -11.12
C LYS A 242 5.92 -22.86 -9.75
N CYS A 243 5.56 -23.56 -8.66
CA CYS A 243 5.75 -23.06 -7.30
C CYS A 243 7.24 -22.86 -6.95
N LYS A 244 8.10 -23.83 -7.28
CA LYS A 244 9.56 -23.72 -7.07
C LYS A 244 10.17 -22.54 -7.84
N ILE A 245 9.78 -22.33 -9.09
CA ILE A 245 10.23 -21.19 -9.91
C ILE A 245 9.76 -19.87 -9.29
N LYS A 246 8.49 -19.77 -8.88
CA LYS A 246 7.96 -18.57 -8.21
C LYS A 246 8.71 -18.26 -6.92
N GLU A 247 9.04 -19.27 -6.12
CA GLU A 247 9.81 -19.10 -4.88
C GLU A 247 11.23 -18.62 -5.16
N LYS A 248 11.91 -19.20 -6.17
CA LYS A 248 13.24 -18.77 -6.61
C LYS A 248 13.23 -17.30 -7.06
N ASN A 249 12.27 -16.92 -7.90
CA ASN A 249 12.12 -15.53 -8.38
C ASN A 249 11.80 -14.56 -7.24
N ARG A 250 11.04 -15.00 -6.22
CA ARG A 250 10.78 -14.19 -5.03
C ARG A 250 12.07 -13.97 -4.22
N LYS A 251 12.85 -15.04 -3.97
CA LYS A 251 14.14 -14.96 -3.27
C LYS A 251 15.14 -14.06 -4.01
N GLU A 252 15.17 -14.13 -5.33
CA GLU A 252 16.01 -13.27 -6.17
C GLU A 252 15.61 -11.79 -6.08
N LYS A 253 14.30 -11.48 -6.17
CA LYS A 253 13.79 -10.12 -5.94
C LYS A 253 14.08 -9.59 -4.53
N GLU A 254 14.01 -10.45 -3.51
CA GLU A 254 14.39 -10.08 -2.14
C GLU A 254 15.90 -9.76 -2.04
N ARG A 255 16.76 -10.53 -2.71
CA ARG A 255 18.21 -10.23 -2.80
C ARG A 255 18.50 -8.93 -3.54
N GLU A 256 17.82 -8.65 -4.65
CA GLU A 256 17.97 -7.38 -5.37
C GLU A 256 17.57 -6.19 -4.51
N ARG A 257 16.47 -6.30 -3.75
CA ARG A 257 16.04 -5.26 -2.81
C ARG A 257 17.07 -5.04 -1.71
N TYR A 258 17.61 -6.12 -1.16
CA TYR A 258 18.68 -6.05 -0.17
C TYR A 258 19.94 -5.36 -0.72
N LEU A 259 20.38 -5.72 -1.92
CA LEU A 259 21.53 -5.08 -2.57
C LEU A 259 21.30 -3.59 -2.84
N LYS A 260 20.09 -3.19 -3.24
CA LYS A 260 19.72 -1.77 -3.43
C LYS A 260 19.77 -1.01 -2.11
N LEU A 261 19.21 -1.58 -1.03
CA LEU A 261 19.27 -0.98 0.30
C LEU A 261 20.70 -0.85 0.80
N LYS A 262 21.52 -1.88 0.60
CA LYS A 262 22.94 -1.85 0.97
C LYS A 262 23.71 -0.74 0.24
N LYS A 263 23.50 -0.59 -1.07
CA LYS A 263 24.08 0.51 -1.86
C LYS A 263 23.67 1.88 -1.32
N GLN A 264 22.39 2.06 -0.99
CA GLN A 264 21.91 3.32 -0.40
C GLN A 264 22.56 3.58 0.97
N GLU A 265 22.68 2.56 1.81
CA GLU A 265 23.35 2.68 3.12
C GLU A 265 24.82 3.07 2.97
N ASP A 266 25.53 2.46 2.01
CA ASP A 266 26.93 2.78 1.71
C ASP A 266 27.06 4.22 1.16
N GLU A 267 26.14 4.67 0.30
CA GLU A 267 26.06 6.06 -0.17
C GLU A 267 25.80 7.05 0.98
N PHE A 268 24.91 6.71 1.92
CA PHE A 268 24.66 7.54 3.10
C PHE A 268 25.87 7.59 4.03
N LYS A 269 26.57 6.46 4.23
CA LYS A 269 27.82 6.42 4.99
C LYS A 269 28.90 7.29 4.34
N ALA A 270 29.06 7.23 3.02
CA ALA A 270 29.99 8.08 2.28
C ALA A 270 29.63 9.57 2.41
N LYS A 271 28.36 9.94 2.22
CA LYS A 271 27.88 11.32 2.42
C LYS A 271 28.13 11.82 3.83
N ARG A 272 27.87 10.98 4.85
CA ARG A 272 28.14 11.32 6.25
C ARG A 272 29.64 11.52 6.52
N GLY A 273 30.49 10.69 5.92
CA GLY A 273 31.94 10.86 5.95
C GLY A 273 32.38 12.19 5.35
N ASN A 274 31.85 12.54 4.18
CA ASN A 274 32.15 13.82 3.52
C ASN A 274 31.70 15.03 4.35
N ILE A 275 30.53 14.97 4.98
CA ILE A 275 30.04 16.03 5.87
C ILE A 275 30.98 16.20 7.07
N MET A 276 31.41 15.10 7.71
CA MET A 276 32.35 15.19 8.83
C MET A 276 33.71 15.75 8.40
N ASN A 277 34.22 15.37 7.23
CA ASN A 277 35.48 15.92 6.71
C ASN A 277 35.37 17.42 6.43
N MET A 278 34.26 17.85 5.83
CA MET A 278 33.98 19.27 5.59
C MET A 278 33.85 20.07 6.89
N GLN A 279 33.24 19.49 7.93
CA GLN A 279 33.19 20.11 9.26
C GLN A 279 34.58 20.27 9.86
N LYS A 280 35.42 19.23 9.80
CA LYS A 280 36.82 19.29 10.26
C LYS A 280 37.66 20.31 9.50
N GLU A 281 37.48 20.40 8.18
CA GLU A 281 38.16 21.41 7.35
C GLU A 281 37.72 22.82 7.73
N ASN A 282 36.42 23.05 7.94
CA ASN A 282 35.91 24.34 8.39
C ASN A 282 36.45 24.71 9.79
N GLU A 283 36.44 23.77 10.72
CA GLU A 283 37.02 23.94 12.06
C GLU A 283 38.51 24.29 11.99
N MET A 284 39.29 23.60 11.14
CA MET A 284 40.70 23.95 10.90
C MET A 284 40.85 25.35 10.30
N GLN A 285 40.04 25.73 9.32
CA GLN A 285 40.10 27.07 8.73
C GLN A 285 39.74 28.17 9.74
N GLU A 286 38.76 27.94 10.60
CA GLU A 286 38.39 28.86 11.68
C GLU A 286 39.51 28.96 12.73
N PHE A 287 40.14 27.83 13.05
CA PHE A 287 41.31 27.79 13.92
C PHE A 287 42.49 28.58 13.33
N GLU A 288 42.81 28.39 12.05
CA GLU A 288 43.87 29.14 11.35
C GLU A 288 43.57 30.64 11.29
N LYS A 289 42.32 31.03 11.03
CA LYS A 289 41.89 32.44 11.06
C LYS A 289 42.08 33.04 12.46
N SER A 290 41.74 32.28 13.49
CA SER A 290 41.89 32.70 14.88
C SER A 290 43.37 32.84 15.27
N GLN A 291 44.23 31.91 14.83
CA GLN A 291 45.69 32.02 14.99
C GLN A 291 46.25 33.26 14.29
N LYS A 292 45.85 33.52 13.04
CA LYS A 292 46.29 34.72 12.30
C LYS A 292 45.87 35.99 13.02
N LEU A 293 44.62 36.06 13.50
CA LEU A 293 44.14 37.20 14.26
C LEU A 293 44.93 37.41 15.56
N LEU A 294 45.22 36.33 16.30
CA LEU A 294 46.04 36.39 17.51
C LEU A 294 47.46 36.87 17.21
N SER A 295 48.08 36.42 16.12
CA SER A 295 49.38 36.92 15.66
C SER A 295 49.33 38.42 15.36
N GLU A 296 48.33 38.87 14.60
CA GLU A 296 48.15 40.30 14.29
C GLU A 296 47.93 41.16 15.54
N ILE A 297 47.20 40.66 16.53
CA ILE A 297 47.02 41.35 17.82
C ILE A 297 48.35 41.42 18.57
N THR A 298 49.10 40.32 18.60
CA THR A 298 50.42 40.25 19.24
C THR A 298 51.40 41.24 18.60
N ASP A 299 51.43 41.32 17.26
CA ASP A 299 52.28 42.26 16.53
C ASP A 299 51.90 43.72 16.83
N LYS A 300 50.60 44.03 16.95
CA LYS A 300 50.12 45.36 17.33
C LYS A 300 50.52 45.73 18.76
N ILE A 301 50.42 44.80 19.70
CA ILE A 301 50.85 44.99 21.09
C ILE A 301 52.35 45.26 21.11
N ASN A 302 53.15 44.44 20.43
CA ASN A 302 54.61 44.61 20.35
C ASN A 302 54.99 45.95 19.74
N THR A 303 54.33 46.37 18.66
CA THR A 303 54.54 47.68 18.02
C THR A 303 54.16 48.82 18.97
N SER A 304 53.05 48.68 19.71
CA SER A 304 52.63 49.67 20.71
C SER A 304 53.66 49.80 21.83
N MET A 305 54.16 48.67 22.37
CA MET A 305 55.20 48.66 23.40
C MET A 305 56.49 49.32 22.91
N GLN A 306 56.93 49.04 21.68
CA GLN A 306 58.10 49.70 21.08
C GLN A 306 57.90 51.21 20.96
N ASN A 307 56.73 51.66 20.51
CA ASN A 307 56.42 53.08 20.41
C ASN A 307 56.41 53.77 21.79
N GLU A 308 55.86 53.11 22.81
CA GLU A 308 55.87 53.61 24.18
C GLU A 308 57.30 53.71 24.74
N GLN A 309 58.15 52.72 24.45
CA GLN A 309 59.56 52.74 24.85
C GLN A 309 60.32 53.88 24.19
N ILE A 310 60.10 54.13 22.89
CA ILE A 310 60.65 55.28 22.16
C ILE A 310 60.18 56.61 22.79
N LEU A 311 58.89 56.70 23.16
CA LEU A 311 58.33 57.89 23.80
C LEU A 311 58.97 58.13 25.18
N LEU A 312 59.14 57.09 25.98
CA LEU A 312 59.80 57.16 27.29
C LEU A 312 61.25 57.62 27.15
N GLU A 313 62.00 57.09 26.19
CA GLU A 313 63.38 57.53 25.92
C GLU A 313 63.46 58.99 25.47
N SER A 314 62.57 59.42 24.58
CA SER A 314 62.45 60.82 24.15
C SER A 314 62.16 61.74 25.33
N THR A 315 61.25 61.33 26.21
CA THR A 315 60.86 62.10 27.40
C THR A 315 62.02 62.19 28.41
N LYS A 316 62.75 61.09 28.63
CA LYS A 316 63.99 61.06 29.42
C LYS A 316 65.05 62.00 28.85
N LYS A 317 65.26 62.00 27.53
CA LYS A 317 66.21 62.91 26.85
C LYS A 317 65.82 64.38 27.03
N LYS A 318 64.54 64.73 26.86
CA LYS A 318 64.04 66.09 27.10
C LYS A 318 64.21 66.53 28.55
N ALA A 319 63.88 65.67 29.51
CA ALA A 319 64.08 65.96 30.92
C ALA A 319 65.56 66.19 31.25
N LYS A 320 66.47 65.40 30.66
CA LYS A 320 67.91 65.60 30.79
C LYS A 320 68.35 66.95 30.19
N GLN A 321 67.93 67.26 28.97
CA GLN A 321 68.21 68.57 28.33
C GLN A 321 67.70 69.74 29.18
N PHE A 322 66.49 69.64 29.74
CA PHE A 322 65.94 70.68 30.60
C PHE A 322 66.75 70.87 31.89
N ASN A 323 67.20 69.77 32.49
CA ASN A 323 68.09 69.82 33.65
C ASN A 323 69.46 70.42 33.29
N ASP A 324 70.04 70.03 32.15
CA ASP A 324 71.31 70.56 31.66
C ASP A 324 71.19 72.08 31.40
N GLU A 325 70.12 72.52 30.72
CA GLU A 325 69.82 73.95 30.50
C GLU A 325 69.61 74.74 31.80
N ALA A 326 68.91 74.15 32.78
CA ALA A 326 68.72 74.76 34.08
C ALA A 326 70.06 74.90 34.83
N TYR A 327 70.92 73.89 34.72
CA TYR A 327 72.27 73.89 35.29
C TYR A 327 73.17 74.92 34.62
N ASP A 328 73.10 75.03 33.29
CA ASP A 328 73.82 76.04 32.51
C ASP A 328 73.34 77.45 32.85
N LYS A 329 72.03 77.67 32.98
CA LYS A 329 71.47 78.95 33.45
C LYS A 329 71.94 79.27 34.86
N LEU A 330 71.94 78.31 35.78
CA LEU A 330 72.45 78.49 37.14
C LEU A 330 73.95 78.86 37.13
N ASN A 331 74.75 78.21 36.30
CA ASN A 331 76.16 78.51 36.12
C ASN A 331 76.40 79.86 35.44
N HIS A 332 75.53 80.25 34.50
CA HIS A 332 75.58 81.55 33.83
C HIS A 332 75.18 82.68 34.79
N TYR A 333 74.22 82.45 35.69
CA TYR A 333 73.90 83.37 36.79
C TYR A 333 75.04 83.47 37.80
N LYS A 334 75.74 82.36 38.09
CA LYS A 334 76.97 82.38 38.91
C LYS A 334 78.14 83.10 38.22
N LYS A 335 78.27 83.01 36.89
CA LYS A 335 79.29 83.71 36.08
C LYS A 335 78.97 85.18 35.81
N ASN A 336 77.70 85.58 35.78
CA ASN A 336 77.29 86.97 35.56
C ASN A 336 77.15 87.80 36.85
N SER A 337 77.49 87.23 38.01
CA SER A 337 77.69 87.98 39.26
C SER A 337 79.06 88.69 39.31
N ASP A 338 79.93 88.45 38.32
CA ASP A 338 81.17 89.20 38.09
C ASP A 338 81.27 89.52 36.60
N PHE A 339 80.66 90.63 36.15
CA PHE A 339 81.05 91.42 34.96
C PHE A 339 79.95 92.45 34.66
N SER A 340 79.82 93.46 35.52
CA SER A 340 78.88 94.57 35.31
C SER A 340 79.54 95.85 34.76
N ASP A 341 80.86 95.95 34.65
CA ASP A 341 81.51 97.25 34.36
C ASP A 341 82.61 97.22 33.29
N LYS A 342 82.40 96.48 32.18
CA LYS A 342 83.17 96.71 30.95
C LYS A 342 82.34 97.29 29.82
N GLU A 343 82.14 98.59 29.98
CA GLU A 343 82.52 99.61 28.99
C GLU A 343 81.92 99.42 27.59
N LYS A 344 80.71 99.90 27.31
CA LYS A 344 80.35 101.32 27.08
C LYS A 344 81.29 102.14 26.15
N LEU A 345 82.50 101.67 25.82
CA LEU A 345 83.43 102.38 24.92
C LEU A 345 83.30 101.96 23.43
N GLU A 346 82.66 100.83 23.15
CA GLU A 346 82.55 100.28 21.78
C GLU A 346 81.36 100.83 20.97
N LYS A 347 80.59 101.77 21.53
CA LYS A 347 79.28 102.19 21.01
C LYS A 347 79.35 103.30 19.95
N LEU A 348 80.45 104.05 19.84
CA LEU A 348 80.52 105.23 18.95
C LEU A 348 81.08 104.92 17.54
N PHE A 349 81.97 103.93 17.40
CA PHE A 349 82.48 103.51 16.07
C PHE A 349 81.53 102.56 15.32
N LYS A 350 80.58 101.90 16.01
CA LYS A 350 79.61 100.96 15.41
C LYS A 350 78.43 101.66 14.71
N GLN A 351 78.34 103.00 14.74
CA GLN A 351 77.15 103.73 14.30
C GLN A 351 77.17 104.16 12.81
N GLU A 352 78.35 104.36 12.20
CA GLU A 352 78.48 104.68 10.76
C GLU A 352 78.55 103.44 9.86
N MET A 353 79.28 102.40 10.27
CA MET A 353 79.24 101.08 9.62
C MET A 353 77.85 100.40 9.72
N LYS A 354 77.00 100.87 10.64
CA LYS A 354 75.61 100.41 10.81
C LYS A 354 74.72 100.85 9.65
N ASN A 355 74.98 101.98 8.98
CA ASN A 355 74.03 102.51 7.99
C ASN A 355 74.23 101.92 6.59
N LEU A 356 75.47 101.59 6.18
CA LEU A 356 75.74 100.82 4.96
C LEU A 356 75.41 99.32 5.12
N LYS A 357 75.72 98.71 6.28
CA LYS A 357 75.24 97.35 6.61
C LYS A 357 73.72 97.27 6.77
N LYS A 358 73.03 98.35 7.18
CA LYS A 358 71.56 98.37 7.25
C LYS A 358 70.92 98.27 5.87
N ILE A 359 71.49 98.88 4.84
CA ILE A 359 70.95 98.78 3.46
C ILE A 359 71.20 97.38 2.88
N ASP A 360 72.40 96.83 3.07
CA ASP A 360 72.73 95.47 2.62
C ASP A 360 72.00 94.37 3.43
N ASN A 361 71.77 94.61 4.72
CA ASN A 361 70.92 93.77 5.57
C ASN A 361 69.43 93.95 5.30
N LEU A 362 68.96 95.14 4.89
CA LEU A 362 67.58 95.34 4.43
C LEU A 362 67.36 94.63 3.10
N HIS A 363 68.33 94.66 2.19
CA HIS A 363 68.25 93.93 0.94
C HIS A 363 68.28 92.41 1.18
N LYS A 364 69.20 91.91 2.02
CA LYS A 364 69.23 90.50 2.47
C LYS A 364 67.99 90.11 3.27
N SER A 365 67.44 91.01 4.08
CA SER A 365 66.23 90.75 4.86
C SER A 365 65.02 90.71 3.94
N CYS A 366 64.92 91.60 2.94
CA CYS A 366 63.89 91.58 1.92
C CYS A 366 63.98 90.34 1.03
N THR A 367 65.17 89.93 0.57
CA THR A 367 65.31 88.67 -0.19
C THR A 367 65.02 87.44 0.69
N ASN A 368 65.52 87.40 1.93
CA ASN A 368 65.18 86.31 2.86
C ASN A 368 63.69 86.28 3.21
N LEU A 369 63.04 87.43 3.32
CA LEU A 369 61.60 87.54 3.58
C LEU A 369 60.82 87.08 2.34
N TRP A 370 61.26 87.46 1.15
CA TRP A 370 60.65 87.05 -0.11
C TRP A 370 60.83 85.55 -0.36
N ASP A 371 62.01 85.01 -0.11
CA ASP A 371 62.28 83.56 -0.15
C ASP A 371 61.52 82.82 0.96
N SER A 372 61.37 83.39 2.15
CA SER A 372 60.54 82.83 3.22
C SER A 372 59.06 82.84 2.85
N ILE A 373 58.57 83.89 2.20
CA ILE A 373 57.19 83.98 1.68
C ILE A 373 57.00 82.95 0.56
N LYS A 374 57.92 82.85 -0.39
CA LYS A 374 57.88 81.88 -1.49
C LYS A 374 57.95 80.44 -0.97
N LYS A 375 58.78 80.19 0.03
CA LYS A 375 58.90 78.89 0.71
C LYS A 375 57.64 78.56 1.49
N LYS A 376 57.07 79.49 2.27
CA LYS A 376 55.76 79.30 2.95
C LYS A 376 54.62 79.10 1.96
N HIS A 377 54.64 79.77 0.81
CA HIS A 377 53.63 79.60 -0.22
C HIS A 377 53.74 78.21 -0.88
N ASN A 378 54.96 77.76 -1.19
CA ASN A 378 55.21 76.41 -1.71
C ASN A 378 54.88 75.33 -0.67
N GLU A 379 55.22 75.53 0.60
CA GLU A 379 54.86 74.63 1.71
C GLU A 379 53.34 74.52 1.88
N LYS A 380 52.60 75.65 1.79
CA LYS A 380 51.13 75.64 1.79
C LYS A 380 50.57 74.91 0.57
N PHE A 381 51.14 75.12 -0.61
CA PHE A 381 50.71 74.45 -1.83
C PHE A 381 50.94 72.94 -1.77
N GLU A 382 52.11 72.50 -1.31
CA GLU A 382 52.42 71.08 -1.09
C GLU A 382 51.60 70.47 0.06
N GLN A 383 51.29 71.22 1.11
CA GLN A 383 50.34 70.77 2.15
C GLN A 383 48.94 70.55 1.56
N ILE A 384 48.43 71.46 0.73
CA ILE A 384 47.11 71.33 0.09
C ILE A 384 47.10 70.12 -0.86
N LYS A 385 48.15 69.94 -1.67
CA LYS A 385 48.32 68.80 -2.58
C LYS A 385 48.39 67.47 -1.81
N ASN A 386 49.17 67.41 -0.74
CA ASN A 386 49.28 66.23 0.12
C ASN A 386 47.97 65.94 0.86
N ASN A 387 47.24 66.95 1.31
CA ASN A 387 45.93 66.78 1.94
C ASN A 387 44.89 66.27 0.93
N ARG A 388 44.88 66.75 -0.32
CA ARG A 388 44.02 66.20 -1.39
C ARG A 388 44.34 64.73 -1.68
N LEU A 389 45.62 64.36 -1.75
CA LEU A 389 46.03 62.95 -1.93
C LEU A 389 45.63 62.07 -0.73
N LYS A 390 45.76 62.56 0.50
CA LYS A 390 45.31 61.85 1.72
C LYS A 390 43.79 61.65 1.70
N VAL A 391 43.02 62.68 1.38
CA VAL A 391 41.55 62.59 1.26
C VAL A 391 41.15 61.59 0.16
N GLY A 392 41.83 61.60 -0.99
CA GLY A 392 41.62 60.63 -2.07
C GLY A 392 41.90 59.18 -1.62
N LYS A 393 43.00 58.94 -0.89
CA LYS A 393 43.32 57.63 -0.31
C LYS A 393 42.27 57.16 0.71
N ILE A 394 41.78 58.06 1.57
CA ILE A 394 40.73 57.75 2.55
C ILE A 394 39.41 57.40 1.85
N LYS A 395 39.01 58.17 0.82
CA LYS A 395 37.81 57.87 0.02
C LYS A 395 37.92 56.52 -0.66
N LYS A 396 39.06 56.20 -1.28
CA LYS A 396 39.30 54.89 -1.92
C LYS A 396 39.25 53.73 -0.91
N LYS A 397 39.82 53.90 0.29
CA LYS A 397 39.71 52.91 1.37
C LYS A 397 38.25 52.66 1.78
N LYS A 398 37.48 53.74 2.01
CA LYS A 398 36.04 53.63 2.35
C LYS A 398 35.22 52.93 1.26
N ILE A 399 35.48 53.23 -0.01
CA ILE A 399 34.80 52.57 -1.14
C ILE A 399 35.14 51.07 -1.16
N ASN A 400 36.41 50.71 -1.01
CA ASN A 400 36.82 49.30 -0.99
C ASN A 400 36.20 48.54 0.21
N GLU A 401 36.07 49.21 1.35
CA GLU A 401 35.45 48.64 2.55
C GLU A 401 33.94 48.43 2.36
N LEU A 402 33.25 49.37 1.71
CA LEU A 402 31.84 49.22 1.31
C LEU A 402 31.64 48.06 0.34
N ILE A 403 32.49 47.92 -0.68
CA ILE A 403 32.44 46.79 -1.62
C ILE A 403 32.66 45.47 -0.89
N LYS A 404 33.63 45.40 0.03
CA LYS A 404 33.89 44.20 0.83
C LYS A 404 32.68 43.82 1.69
N ASN A 405 32.02 44.80 2.30
CA ASN A 405 30.82 44.56 3.11
C ASN A 405 29.62 44.13 2.25
N GLN A 406 29.46 44.71 1.06
CA GLN A 406 28.43 44.30 0.11
C GLN A 406 28.63 42.86 -0.35
N ASN A 407 29.87 42.46 -0.68
CA ASN A 407 30.19 41.09 -1.06
C ASN A 407 29.92 40.10 0.09
N LYS A 408 30.31 40.42 1.32
CA LYS A 408 29.99 39.60 2.51
C LYS A 408 28.48 39.45 2.72
N SER A 409 27.72 40.54 2.53
CA SER A 409 26.26 40.49 2.62
C SER A 409 25.67 39.60 1.53
N GLN A 410 26.21 39.66 0.31
CA GLN A 410 25.76 38.81 -0.78
C GLN A 410 26.08 37.33 -0.52
N GLU A 411 27.28 37.01 -0.04
CA GLU A 411 27.67 35.66 0.37
C GLU A 411 26.74 35.09 1.45
N ALA A 412 26.37 35.90 2.45
CA ALA A 412 25.43 35.50 3.49
C ALA A 412 24.01 35.23 2.94
N ILE A 413 23.56 36.02 1.96
CA ILE A 413 22.28 35.81 1.27
C ILE A 413 22.33 34.49 0.49
N ASP A 414 23.40 34.24 -0.26
CA ASP A 414 23.57 33.03 -1.06
C ASP A 414 23.66 31.78 -0.17
N GLU A 415 24.36 31.87 0.96
CA GLU A 415 24.44 30.78 1.95
C GLU A 415 23.07 30.50 2.59
N HIS A 416 22.31 31.54 2.92
CA HIS A 416 20.94 31.40 3.41
C HIS A 416 20.03 30.75 2.35
N GLN A 417 20.13 31.15 1.09
CA GLN A 417 19.37 30.52 -0.01
C GLN A 417 19.73 29.04 -0.17
N LYS A 418 21.02 28.68 -0.11
CA LYS A 418 21.47 27.28 -0.13
C LYS A 418 20.90 26.49 1.05
N LYS A 419 20.89 27.05 2.27
CA LYS A 419 20.27 26.42 3.46
C LYS A 419 18.76 26.22 3.29
N VAL A 420 18.06 27.19 2.71
CA VAL A 420 16.62 27.08 2.41
C VAL A 420 16.35 25.99 1.37
N GLN A 421 17.12 25.95 0.28
CA GLN A 421 17.00 24.91 -0.75
C GLN A 421 17.29 23.51 -0.17
N HIS A 422 18.35 23.39 0.63
CA HIS A 422 18.69 22.15 1.32
C HIS A 422 17.56 21.69 2.26
N ASN A 423 16.96 22.60 3.03
CA ASN A 423 15.81 22.29 3.87
C ASN A 423 14.56 21.88 3.08
N ILE A 424 14.33 22.47 1.90
CA ILE A 424 13.25 22.04 1.01
C ILE A 424 13.52 20.61 0.51
N MET A 425 14.75 20.30 0.13
CA MET A 425 15.15 18.96 -0.31
C MET A 425 14.97 17.92 0.80
N LEU A 426 15.42 18.21 2.03
CA LEU A 426 15.21 17.35 3.20
C LEU A 426 13.73 17.12 3.50
N LYS A 427 12.89 18.18 3.39
CA LYS A 427 11.42 18.04 3.55
C LYS A 427 10.80 17.14 2.48
N GLN A 428 11.29 17.20 1.23
CA GLN A 428 10.82 16.32 0.16
C GLN A 428 11.26 14.87 0.39
N GLU A 429 12.49 14.65 0.86
CA GLU A 429 13.01 13.32 1.18
C GLU A 429 12.25 12.68 2.35
N LEU A 430 11.96 13.44 3.41
CA LEU A 430 11.08 13.02 4.50
C LEU A 430 9.67 12.64 4.03
N ARG A 431 9.11 13.38 3.06
CA ARG A 431 7.80 13.02 2.46
C ARG A 431 7.88 11.68 1.73
N LYS A 432 8.93 11.46 0.92
CA LYS A 432 9.14 10.20 0.20
C LYS A 432 9.27 9.01 1.17
N LEU A 433 10.03 9.16 2.25
CA LEU A 433 10.17 8.12 3.28
C LEU A 433 8.84 7.80 3.96
N ARG A 434 8.06 8.82 4.34
CA ARG A 434 6.71 8.61 4.91
C ARG A 434 5.77 7.91 3.93
N GLU A 435 5.81 8.25 2.64
CA GLU A 435 5.02 7.58 1.61
C GLU A 435 5.41 6.10 1.47
N GLN A 436 6.70 5.78 1.54
CA GLN A 436 7.18 4.39 1.54
C GLN A 436 6.70 3.62 2.77
N ASP A 437 6.77 4.21 3.96
CA ASP A 437 6.27 3.58 5.20
C ASP A 437 4.76 3.31 5.15
N ILE A 438 4.00 4.27 4.60
CA ILE A 438 2.55 4.10 4.36
C ILE A 438 2.30 2.96 3.39
N GLN A 439 3.06 2.86 2.29
CA GLN A 439 2.93 1.76 1.33
C GLN A 439 3.25 0.40 1.96
N LEU A 440 4.34 0.30 2.74
CA LEU A 440 4.70 -0.91 3.47
C LEU A 440 3.61 -1.32 4.47
N THR A 441 3.00 -0.35 5.15
CA THR A 441 1.89 -0.58 6.08
C THR A 441 0.65 -1.10 5.34
N ILE A 442 0.32 -0.52 4.19
CA ILE A 442 -0.78 -0.98 3.33
C ILE A 442 -0.51 -2.41 2.83
N GLU A 443 0.70 -2.72 2.39
CA GLU A 443 1.09 -4.07 1.97
C GLU A 443 0.99 -5.08 3.12
N ARG A 444 1.49 -4.73 4.31
CA ARG A 444 1.38 -5.57 5.51
C ARG A 444 -0.08 -5.87 5.84
N ASN A 445 -0.94 -4.86 5.83
CA ASN A 445 -2.37 -5.02 6.08
C ASN A 445 -3.05 -5.88 5.01
N LYS A 446 -2.66 -5.76 3.74
CA LYS A 446 -3.12 -6.66 2.68
C LYS A 446 -2.70 -8.11 2.93
N ARG A 447 -1.44 -8.35 3.33
CA ARG A 447 -0.94 -9.70 3.66
C ARG A 447 -1.69 -10.29 4.85
N LEU A 448 -1.86 -9.53 5.92
CA LEU A 448 -2.65 -9.95 7.09
C LEU A 448 -4.12 -10.24 6.73
N GLY A 449 -4.72 -9.41 5.86
CA GLY A 449 -6.07 -9.65 5.34
C GLY A 449 -6.16 -10.95 4.53
N ASN A 450 -5.15 -11.27 3.72
CA ASN A 450 -5.10 -12.53 2.99
C ASN A 450 -4.91 -13.74 3.91
N ILE A 451 -4.03 -13.64 4.92
CA ILE A 451 -3.85 -14.70 5.93
C ILE A 451 -5.17 -14.98 6.65
N LYS A 452 -5.89 -13.93 7.10
CA LYS A 452 -7.21 -14.10 7.72
C LYS A 452 -8.23 -14.77 6.79
N LYS A 453 -8.22 -14.42 5.49
CA LYS A 453 -9.08 -15.08 4.50
C LYS A 453 -8.72 -16.55 4.33
N GLU A 454 -7.43 -16.89 4.26
CA GLU A 454 -6.96 -18.26 4.17
C GLU A 454 -7.34 -19.07 5.43
N GLU A 455 -7.20 -18.48 6.63
CA GLU A 455 -7.65 -19.09 7.88
C GLU A 455 -9.16 -19.38 7.88
N ILE A 456 -9.98 -18.43 7.39
CA ILE A 456 -11.44 -18.63 7.25
C ILE A 456 -11.73 -19.77 6.27
N ILE A 457 -11.06 -19.80 5.11
CA ILE A 457 -11.22 -20.87 4.13
C ILE A 457 -10.82 -22.23 4.73
N GLN A 458 -9.71 -22.29 5.47
CA GLN A 458 -9.28 -23.52 6.14
C GLN A 458 -10.27 -23.98 7.21
N LYS A 459 -10.80 -23.06 8.03
CA LYS A 459 -11.86 -23.37 9.00
C LYS A 459 -13.12 -23.90 8.32
N ASN A 460 -13.54 -23.29 7.22
CA ASN A 460 -14.68 -23.74 6.44
C ASN A 460 -14.44 -25.13 5.84
N LEU A 461 -13.24 -25.40 5.29
CA LEU A 461 -12.88 -26.73 4.79
C LEU A 461 -12.89 -27.78 5.90
N LYS A 462 -12.36 -27.47 7.09
CA LYS A 462 -12.43 -28.37 8.25
C LYS A 462 -13.88 -28.64 8.67
N SER A 463 -14.74 -27.63 8.68
CA SER A 463 -16.17 -27.77 8.98
C SER A 463 -16.89 -28.64 7.95
N ILE A 464 -16.63 -28.43 6.64
CA ILE A 464 -17.17 -29.26 5.56
C ILE A 464 -16.73 -30.72 5.74
N HIS A 465 -15.45 -30.95 6.05
CA HIS A 465 -14.92 -32.29 6.27
C HIS A 465 -15.53 -32.95 7.51
N ALA A 466 -15.76 -32.19 8.59
CA ALA A 466 -16.46 -32.67 9.78
C ALA A 466 -17.91 -33.08 9.43
N ILE A 467 -18.63 -32.25 8.67
CA ILE A 467 -19.98 -32.55 8.20
C ILE A 467 -19.98 -33.82 7.33
N GLN A 468 -19.04 -33.96 6.40
CA GLN A 468 -18.91 -35.17 5.58
C GLN A 468 -18.64 -36.41 6.43
N ASN A 469 -17.73 -36.33 7.41
CA ASN A 469 -17.46 -37.43 8.33
C ASN A 469 -18.70 -37.82 9.14
N THR A 470 -19.48 -36.85 9.63
CA THR A 470 -20.74 -37.13 10.34
C THR A 470 -21.78 -37.77 9.44
N LYS A 471 -21.88 -37.36 8.16
CA LYS A 471 -22.76 -38.01 7.18
C LYS A 471 -22.36 -39.46 6.93
N ILE A 472 -21.07 -39.72 6.71
CA ILE A 472 -20.54 -41.08 6.53
C ILE A 472 -20.81 -41.93 7.78
N ALA A 473 -20.60 -41.39 8.98
CA ALA A 473 -20.88 -42.08 10.23
C ALA A 473 -22.38 -42.42 10.38
N ASN A 474 -23.27 -41.49 10.03
CA ASN A 474 -24.72 -41.71 10.03
C ASN A 474 -25.13 -42.78 9.00
N GLU A 475 -24.56 -42.77 7.79
CA GLU A 475 -24.80 -43.79 6.78
C GLU A 475 -24.33 -45.19 7.24
N ILE A 476 -23.18 -45.28 7.90
CA ILE A 476 -22.67 -46.52 8.51
C ILE A 476 -23.62 -47.00 9.61
N MET A 477 -24.10 -46.09 10.47
CA MET A 477 -25.04 -46.41 11.54
C MET A 477 -26.37 -46.91 10.99
N GLN A 478 -26.92 -46.25 9.97
CA GLN A 478 -28.14 -46.68 9.29
C GLN A 478 -27.97 -48.06 8.64
N LYS A 479 -26.83 -48.33 7.97
CA LYS A 479 -26.53 -49.66 7.43
C LYS A 479 -26.50 -50.73 8.52
N LYS A 480 -25.86 -50.45 9.66
CA LYS A 480 -25.85 -51.36 10.81
C LYS A 480 -27.25 -51.61 11.37
N MET A 481 -28.09 -50.58 11.53
CA MET A 481 -29.47 -50.76 11.97
C MET A 481 -30.28 -51.62 11.01
N VAL A 482 -30.10 -51.45 9.69
CA VAL A 482 -30.75 -52.31 8.68
C VAL A 482 -30.22 -53.74 8.76
N GLU A 483 -28.90 -53.93 8.89
CA GLU A 483 -28.30 -55.26 9.05
C GLU A 483 -28.79 -55.98 10.32
N ASP A 484 -28.89 -55.26 11.44
CA ASP A 484 -29.38 -55.80 12.71
C ASP A 484 -30.88 -56.12 12.64
N ASN A 485 -31.69 -55.27 12.00
CA ASN A 485 -33.10 -55.58 11.71
C ASN A 485 -33.25 -56.81 10.80
N VAL A 486 -32.40 -56.96 9.79
CA VAL A 486 -32.39 -58.13 8.90
C VAL A 486 -31.98 -59.40 9.66
N LYS A 487 -31.00 -59.32 10.56
CA LYS A 487 -30.62 -60.44 11.44
C LYS A 487 -31.76 -60.81 12.39
N GLU A 488 -32.41 -59.83 13.00
CA GLU A 488 -33.56 -60.05 13.89
C GLU A 488 -34.74 -60.70 13.14
N LEU A 489 -35.04 -60.23 11.92
CA LEU A 489 -36.05 -60.84 11.06
C LEU A 489 -35.70 -62.28 10.66
N LYS A 490 -34.43 -62.55 10.32
CA LYS A 490 -33.97 -63.92 10.05
C LYS A 490 -34.12 -64.80 11.28
N PHE A 491 -33.71 -64.33 12.45
CA PHE A 491 -33.85 -65.05 13.71
C PHE A 491 -35.32 -65.35 14.06
N LYS A 492 -36.23 -64.37 13.89
CA LYS A 492 -37.68 -64.56 14.06
C LYS A 492 -38.24 -65.57 13.06
N ASN A 493 -37.81 -65.53 11.80
CA ASN A 493 -38.22 -66.49 10.79
C ASN A 493 -37.71 -67.91 11.09
N ASP A 494 -36.47 -68.04 11.56
CA ASP A 494 -35.88 -69.31 11.95
C ASP A 494 -36.63 -69.90 13.15
N LEU A 495 -36.91 -69.09 14.18
CA LEU A 495 -37.74 -69.46 15.33
C LEU A 495 -39.16 -69.88 14.92
N SER A 496 -39.80 -69.12 14.03
CA SER A 496 -41.13 -69.46 13.49
C SER A 496 -41.12 -70.79 12.73
N SER A 497 -40.08 -71.03 11.93
CA SER A 497 -39.90 -72.31 11.23
C SER A 497 -39.70 -73.47 12.22
N LEU A 498 -38.99 -73.22 13.32
CA LEU A 498 -38.73 -74.20 14.37
C LEU A 498 -40.03 -74.53 15.13
N PHE A 499 -40.81 -73.51 15.49
CA PHE A 499 -42.16 -73.67 16.06
C PHE A 499 -43.10 -74.44 15.12
N THR A 500 -43.06 -74.13 13.82
CA THR A 500 -43.88 -74.84 12.82
C THR A 500 -43.47 -76.31 12.69
N LYS A 501 -42.17 -76.60 12.76
CA LYS A 501 -41.66 -77.99 12.79
C LYS A 501 -42.07 -78.72 14.06
N MET A 502 -41.99 -78.08 15.23
CA MET A 502 -42.44 -78.65 16.50
C MET A 502 -43.94 -78.94 16.53
N HIS A 503 -44.78 -78.05 15.97
CA HIS A 503 -46.22 -78.29 15.85
C HIS A 503 -46.57 -79.42 14.87
N LYS A 504 -45.79 -79.59 13.79
CA LYS A 504 -45.96 -80.73 12.87
C LYS A 504 -45.55 -82.07 13.52
N SER A 505 -44.53 -82.09 14.38
CA SER A 505 -44.12 -83.30 15.10
C SER A 505 -45.02 -83.67 16.29
N ASN A 506 -45.86 -82.74 16.77
CA ASN A 506 -46.86 -83.00 17.82
C ASN A 506 -48.27 -83.28 17.28
N SER A 507 -48.42 -83.48 15.96
CA SER A 507 -49.65 -84.09 15.42
C SER A 507 -49.64 -85.60 15.72
N MET A 508 -49.98 -85.92 16.98
CA MET A 508 -50.37 -87.28 17.37
C MET A 508 -51.46 -87.77 16.41
N PRO A 509 -51.32 -88.96 15.82
CA PRO A 509 -52.45 -89.59 15.15
C PRO A 509 -53.55 -89.81 16.19
N SER A 510 -54.68 -89.14 15.98
CA SER A 510 -55.90 -89.42 16.73
C SER A 510 -56.18 -90.91 16.64
N LEU A 511 -56.15 -91.59 17.79
CA LEU A 511 -56.71 -92.93 17.92
C LEU A 511 -58.17 -92.88 17.45
N GLU A 512 -58.45 -93.61 16.37
CA GLU A 512 -59.79 -94.05 16.02
C GLU A 512 -60.26 -95.04 17.11
N THR A 513 -61.38 -94.70 17.73
CA THR A 513 -62.28 -95.62 18.43
C THR A 513 -63.66 -95.46 17.83
#